data_AF-A0A920MSU2-F1
#
_entry.id   AF-A0A920MSU2-F1
#
_cell.length_a   1.000
_cell.length_b   1.000
_cell.length_c   1.000
_cell.angle_alpha   90.00
_cell.angle_beta   90.00
_cell.angle_gamma   90.00
#
_symmetry.space_group_name_H-M   'P 1'
#
loop_
_entity.id
_entity.type
_entity.pdbx_description
1 polymer ?
#
loop_
_entity_poly.entity_id
_entity_poly.type
_entity_poly.pdbx_seq_one_letter_code
_entity_poly.pdbx_strand_id
1 'polypeptide(L)'
;MVRLSNGTLIIQTVDFFTPVVDDPYQFGQIAAANALSDIYAMGGEPLFALNIVGFPINDLPKNILTEILQGGADKADEAGIPIVGGHSVDDKEPKYGLVVTGKFIKKEYGKILDPGQGMPWPFTKSLGRVLLLGG
;
A
#
# COMPACT_ATOMS: atom_id res chain seq x y z
N MET A 1 7.15 8.25 -10.03
CA MET A 1 6.52 7.95 -11.34
C MET A 1 7.60 7.55 -12.33
N VAL A 2 7.34 6.53 -13.14
CA VAL A 2 8.22 6.08 -14.23
C VAL A 2 7.45 6.07 -15.54
N ARG A 3 8.01 6.64 -16.61
CA ARG A 3 7.41 6.64 -17.95
C ARG A 3 7.94 5.46 -18.77
N LEU A 4 7.02 4.63 -19.26
CA LEU A 4 7.32 3.54 -20.19
C LEU A 4 7.45 4.08 -21.63
N SER A 5 8.08 3.29 -22.51
CA SER A 5 8.29 3.64 -23.93
C SER A 5 7.00 3.95 -24.68
N ASN A 6 5.89 3.29 -24.33
CA ASN A 6 4.56 3.52 -24.90
C ASN A 6 3.84 4.76 -24.31
N GLY A 7 4.50 5.53 -23.44
CA GLY A 7 3.94 6.72 -22.81
C GLY A 7 3.10 6.46 -21.56
N THR A 8 2.88 5.19 -21.18
CA THR A 8 2.22 4.84 -19.90
C THR A 8 3.07 5.31 -18.74
N LEU A 9 2.41 5.85 -17.71
CA LEU A 9 3.06 6.29 -16.48
C LEU A 9 2.75 5.28 -15.37
N ILE A 10 3.78 4.65 -14.83
CA ILE A 10 3.69 3.75 -13.68
C ILE A 10 3.94 4.54 -12.40
N ILE A 11 3.12 4.26 -11.40
CA ILE A 11 3.30 4.70 -10.02
C ILE A 11 3.46 3.48 -9.13
N GLN A 12 4.23 3.65 -8.07
CA GLN A 12 4.43 2.61 -7.07
C GLN A 12 4.50 3.28 -5.72
N THR A 13 3.93 2.63 -4.72
CA THR A 13 4.06 2.98 -3.31
C THR A 13 4.44 1.73 -2.52
N VAL A 14 5.04 1.95 -1.37
CA VAL A 14 5.32 0.92 -0.37
C VAL A 14 4.97 1.50 0.98
N ASP A 15 4.08 0.82 1.71
CA ASP A 15 3.74 1.20 3.06
C ASP A 15 3.49 -0.06 3.89
N PHE A 16 4.05 -0.08 5.09
CA PHE A 16 3.93 -1.16 6.07
C PHE A 16 4.22 -0.59 7.46
N PHE A 17 3.46 -1.04 8.46
CA PHE A 17 3.55 -0.52 9.82
C PHE A 17 3.16 -1.59 10.84
N THR A 18 3.31 -1.30 12.12
CA THR A 18 2.94 -2.18 13.23
C THR A 18 1.42 -2.21 13.45
N PRO A 19 0.86 -3.22 14.15
CA PRO A 19 -0.57 -3.28 14.42
C PRO A 19 -1.12 -1.99 15.06
N VAL A 20 -2.21 -1.48 14.50
CA VAL A 20 -2.95 -0.31 15.01
C VAL A 20 -4.27 -0.70 15.68
N VAL A 21 -4.63 -1.98 15.60
CA VAL A 21 -5.80 -2.62 16.21
C VAL A 21 -5.42 -4.04 16.64
N ASP A 22 -6.15 -4.60 17.60
CA ASP A 22 -5.85 -5.93 18.15
C ASP A 22 -6.29 -7.08 17.23
N ASP A 23 -7.35 -6.88 16.45
CA ASP A 23 -7.88 -7.90 15.54
C ASP A 23 -6.95 -8.05 14.31
N PRO A 24 -6.31 -9.23 14.12
CA PRO A 24 -5.30 -9.39 13.08
C PRO A 24 -5.86 -9.23 11.66
N TYR A 25 -7.08 -9.72 11.42
CA TYR A 25 -7.76 -9.57 10.14
C TYR A 25 -8.06 -8.11 9.80
N GLN A 26 -8.62 -7.35 10.74
CA GLN A 26 -8.85 -5.91 10.58
C GLN A 26 -7.54 -5.15 10.39
N PHE A 27 -6.48 -5.51 11.12
CA PHE A 27 -5.17 -4.91 10.89
C PHE A 27 -4.70 -5.14 9.44
N GLY A 28 -4.84 -6.36 8.92
CA GLY A 28 -4.58 -6.70 7.53
C GLY A 28 -5.34 -5.80 6.54
N GLN A 29 -6.66 -5.63 6.77
CA GLN A 29 -7.49 -4.76 5.95
C GLN A 29 -7.06 -3.29 6.00
N ILE A 30 -6.74 -2.77 7.19
CA ILE A 30 -6.33 -1.38 7.39
C ILE A 30 -4.98 -1.10 6.70
N ALA A 31 -4.01 -2.01 6.86
CA ALA A 31 -2.70 -1.89 6.23
C ALA A 31 -2.79 -1.90 4.70
N ALA A 32 -3.55 -2.84 4.14
CA ALA A 32 -3.77 -2.91 2.70
C ALA A 32 -4.52 -1.67 2.16
N ALA A 33 -5.58 -1.22 2.84
CA ALA A 33 -6.32 -0.02 2.44
C ALA A 33 -5.42 1.23 2.45
N ASN A 34 -4.57 1.36 3.46
CA ASN A 34 -3.62 2.48 3.53
C ASN A 34 -2.63 2.45 2.36
N ALA A 35 -2.00 1.31 2.08
CA ALA A 35 -1.08 1.19 0.95
C ALA A 35 -1.76 1.44 -0.42
N LEU A 36 -2.99 0.95 -0.62
CA LEU A 36 -3.78 1.20 -1.84
C LEU A 36 -4.13 2.68 -2.02
N SER A 37 -4.47 3.37 -0.92
CA SER A 37 -4.95 4.75 -0.97
C SER A 37 -3.92 5.75 -1.53
N ASP A 38 -2.63 5.46 -1.44
CA ASP A 38 -1.58 6.29 -2.02
C ASP A 38 -1.61 6.28 -3.56
N ILE A 39 -1.95 5.13 -4.17
CA ILE A 39 -2.13 5.01 -5.61
C ILE A 39 -3.32 5.86 -6.07
N TYR A 40 -4.44 5.78 -5.36
CA TYR A 40 -5.62 6.59 -5.65
C TYR A 40 -5.33 8.09 -5.44
N ALA A 41 -4.61 8.46 -4.38
CA ALA A 41 -4.25 9.85 -4.10
C ALA A 41 -3.35 10.47 -5.20
N MET A 42 -2.49 9.65 -5.83
CA MET A 42 -1.69 10.04 -6.99
C MET A 42 -2.49 10.09 -8.31
N GLY A 43 -3.79 9.76 -8.29
CA GLY A 43 -4.63 9.74 -9.48
C GLY A 43 -4.36 8.56 -10.40
N GLY A 44 -4.00 7.42 -9.84
CA GLY A 44 -3.86 6.19 -10.62
C GLY A 44 -4.80 5.08 -10.19
N GLU A 45 -4.81 4.05 -11.02
CA GLU A 45 -5.53 2.79 -10.83
C GLU A 45 -4.52 1.72 -10.41
N PRO A 46 -4.73 1.05 -9.27
CA PRO A 46 -3.92 -0.09 -8.85
C PRO A 46 -3.96 -1.21 -9.90
N LEU A 47 -2.84 -1.91 -10.08
CA LEU A 47 -2.72 -3.04 -11.01
C LEU A 47 -2.51 -4.36 -10.29
N PHE A 48 -1.60 -4.38 -9.32
CA PHE A 48 -1.29 -5.54 -8.47
C PHE A 48 -0.52 -5.08 -7.25
N ALA A 49 -0.42 -5.96 -6.24
CA ALA A 49 0.35 -5.72 -5.04
C ALA A 49 1.28 -6.89 -4.68
N LEU A 50 2.26 -6.61 -3.82
CA LEU A 50 3.14 -7.57 -3.19
C LEU A 50 3.08 -7.38 -1.67
N ASN A 51 3.03 -8.48 -0.92
CA ASN A 51 3.11 -8.43 0.54
C ASN A 51 4.51 -8.01 1.01
N ILE A 52 4.57 -7.18 2.05
CA ILE A 52 5.75 -6.99 2.89
C ILE A 52 5.38 -7.34 4.33
N VAL A 53 6.10 -8.31 4.89
CA VAL A 53 5.81 -8.88 6.20
C VAL A 53 7.08 -8.89 7.06
N GLY A 54 6.99 -8.33 8.26
CA GLY A 54 7.88 -8.68 9.37
C GLY A 54 7.05 -9.40 10.43
N PHE A 55 7.45 -10.59 10.87
CA PHE A 55 6.65 -11.34 11.83
C PHE A 55 7.52 -12.20 12.74
N PRO A 56 7.29 -12.19 14.08
CA PRO A 56 8.08 -12.97 15.03
C PRO A 56 7.61 -14.43 14.99
N ILE A 57 8.17 -15.21 14.08
CA ILE A 57 7.69 -16.58 13.78
C ILE A 57 7.82 -17.56 14.96
N ASN A 58 8.69 -17.24 15.92
CA ASN A 58 8.96 -18.06 17.10
C ASN A 58 8.15 -17.60 18.32
N ASP A 59 7.69 -16.34 18.35
CA ASP A 59 7.02 -15.76 19.52
C ASP A 59 5.50 -15.65 19.34
N LEU A 60 5.02 -15.59 18.09
CA LEU A 60 3.60 -15.48 17.79
C LEU A 60 3.05 -16.69 17.00
N PRO A 61 1.81 -17.11 17.30
CA PRO A 61 1.11 -18.12 16.53
C PRO A 61 0.97 -17.77 15.04
N LYS A 62 1.21 -18.75 14.17
CA LYS A 62 1.12 -18.59 12.71
C LYS A 62 -0.28 -18.19 12.22
N ASN A 63 -1.34 -18.53 12.95
CA ASN A 63 -2.71 -18.16 12.57
C ASN A 63 -2.91 -16.64 12.59
N ILE A 64 -2.21 -15.90 13.46
CA ILE A 64 -2.24 -14.43 13.47
C ILE A 64 -1.74 -13.91 12.12
N LEU A 65 -0.62 -14.42 11.63
CA LEU A 65 -0.11 -14.05 10.30
C LEU A 65 -1.12 -14.43 9.19
N THR A 66 -1.73 -15.61 9.26
CA THR A 66 -2.76 -16.03 8.30
C THR A 66 -3.94 -15.07 8.26
N GLU A 67 -4.44 -14.62 9.40
CA GLU A 67 -5.55 -13.67 9.50
C GLU A 67 -5.18 -12.29 8.94
N ILE A 68 -3.98 -11.79 9.24
CA ILE A 68 -3.45 -10.53 8.67
C ILE A 68 -3.40 -10.62 7.15
N LEU A 69 -2.84 -11.71 6.61
CA LEU A 69 -2.72 -11.90 5.17
C LEU A 69 -4.10 -12.04 4.51
N GLN A 70 -5.05 -12.70 5.16
CA GLN A 70 -6.42 -12.82 4.67
C GLN A 70 -7.12 -11.46 4.62
N GLY A 71 -7.01 -10.64 5.68
CA GLY A 71 -7.58 -9.29 5.69
C GLY A 71 -6.99 -8.41 4.60
N GLY A 72 -5.68 -8.48 4.39
CA GLY A 72 -5.02 -7.76 3.31
C GLY A 72 -5.44 -8.24 1.92
N ALA A 73 -5.59 -9.55 1.73
CA ALA A 73 -6.06 -10.14 0.48
C ALA A 73 -7.49 -9.72 0.14
N ASP A 74 -8.42 -9.78 1.11
CA ASP A 74 -9.81 -9.38 0.90
C ASP A 74 -9.93 -7.89 0.56
N LYS A 75 -9.10 -7.05 1.18
CA LYS A 75 -9.05 -5.62 0.84
C LYS A 75 -8.47 -5.35 -0.55
N ALA A 76 -7.49 -6.14 -0.98
CA ALA A 76 -6.95 -6.06 -2.35
C ALA A 76 -7.98 -6.53 -3.39
N ASP A 77 -8.76 -7.57 -3.07
CA ASP A 77 -9.86 -8.07 -3.88
C ASP A 77 -10.99 -7.04 -4.01
N GLU A 78 -11.34 -6.34 -2.93
CA GLU A 78 -12.26 -5.20 -2.96
C GLU A 78 -11.78 -4.09 -3.91
N ALA A 79 -10.46 -3.86 -3.99
CA ALA A 79 -9.86 -2.93 -4.94
C ALA A 79 -9.71 -3.49 -6.37
N GLY A 80 -10.11 -4.75 -6.61
CA GLY A 80 -10.07 -5.41 -7.90
C GLY A 80 -8.67 -5.79 -8.37
N ILE A 81 -7.70 -5.95 -7.46
CA ILE A 81 -6.32 -6.29 -7.82
C ILE A 81 -5.82 -7.58 -7.15
N PRO A 82 -4.96 -8.35 -7.84
CA PRO A 82 -4.31 -9.50 -7.23
C PRO A 82 -3.11 -9.08 -6.36
N ILE A 83 -2.91 -9.82 -5.27
CA ILE A 83 -1.60 -9.90 -4.60
C ILE A 83 -0.83 -11.04 -5.26
N VAL A 84 0.29 -10.73 -5.91
CA VAL A 84 1.00 -11.68 -6.80
C VAL A 84 2.27 -12.27 -6.19
N GLY A 85 2.48 -12.07 -4.90
CA GLY A 85 3.64 -12.55 -4.16
C GLY A 85 3.98 -11.64 -3.00
N GLY A 86 5.25 -11.65 -2.59
CA GLY A 86 5.74 -10.80 -1.53
C GLY A 86 7.04 -11.27 -0.93
N HIS A 87 7.42 -10.61 0.16
CA HIS A 87 8.57 -10.99 0.96
C HIS A 87 8.22 -10.94 2.44
N SER A 88 8.80 -11.87 3.20
CA SER A 88 8.65 -11.96 4.65
C SER A 88 10.00 -12.11 5.31
N VAL A 89 10.20 -11.45 6.44
CA VAL A 89 11.37 -11.58 7.29
C VAL A 89 10.96 -11.90 8.72
N ASP A 90 11.83 -12.63 9.43
CA ASP A 90 11.71 -12.77 10.88
C ASP A 90 12.01 -11.40 11.53
N ASP A 91 11.12 -10.93 12.38
CA ASP A 91 11.20 -9.62 13.02
C ASP A 91 10.56 -9.71 14.40
N LYS A 92 11.09 -8.97 15.38
CA LYS A 92 10.59 -8.99 16.77
C LYS A 92 9.17 -8.46 16.91
N GLU A 93 8.76 -7.57 16.01
CA GLU A 93 7.43 -6.96 16.04
C GLU A 93 6.69 -7.22 14.73
N PRO A 94 5.40 -7.62 14.78
CA PRO A 94 4.56 -7.75 13.60
C PRO A 94 4.54 -6.44 12.82
N LYS A 95 4.77 -6.53 11.51
CA LYS A 95 4.63 -5.44 10.56
C LYS A 95 4.01 -6.00 9.30
N TYR A 96 3.02 -5.31 8.77
CA TYR A 96 2.36 -5.71 7.54
C TYR A 96 2.03 -4.53 6.67
N GLY A 97 2.07 -4.75 5.37
CA GLY A 97 1.67 -3.79 4.36
C GLY A 97 1.93 -4.30 2.96
N LEU A 98 1.79 -3.39 1.98
CA LEU A 98 1.85 -3.74 0.57
C LEU A 98 2.80 -2.82 -0.19
N VAL A 99 3.49 -3.39 -1.16
CA VAL A 99 3.99 -2.64 -2.32
C VAL A 99 2.88 -2.66 -3.36
N VAL A 100 2.32 -1.50 -3.69
CA VAL A 100 1.26 -1.41 -4.69
C VAL A 100 1.82 -0.78 -5.95
N THR A 101 1.61 -1.43 -7.09
CA THR A 101 1.95 -0.90 -8.41
C THR A 101 0.67 -0.48 -9.11
N GLY A 102 0.65 0.73 -9.67
CA GLY A 102 -0.48 1.29 -10.38
C GLY A 102 -0.07 1.98 -11.69
N LYS A 103 -1.06 2.30 -12.51
CA LYS A 103 -0.91 3.17 -13.69
C LYS A 103 -1.58 4.51 -13.41
N PHE A 104 -0.92 5.61 -13.75
CA PHE A 104 -1.51 6.93 -13.63
C PHE A 104 -2.58 7.16 -14.72
N ILE A 105 -3.71 7.76 -14.35
CA ILE A 105 -4.82 8.05 -15.26
C ILE A 105 -4.91 9.56 -15.48
N LYS A 106 -4.52 9.99 -16.69
CA LYS A 106 -4.52 11.41 -17.10
C LYS A 106 -5.90 12.08 -17.08
N LYS A 107 -7.00 11.31 -17.07
CA LYS A 107 -8.34 11.81 -17.36
C LYS A 107 -9.07 12.44 -16.17
N GLU A 108 -8.70 12.14 -14.92
CA GLU A 108 -9.43 12.64 -13.73
C GLU A 108 -8.78 13.86 -13.06
N TYR A 109 -7.48 14.07 -13.25
CA TYR A 109 -6.76 15.20 -12.66
C TYR A 109 -6.54 16.28 -13.70
N GLY A 110 -7.54 17.15 -13.85
CA GLY A 110 -7.46 18.34 -14.71
C GLY A 110 -6.18 19.14 -14.47
N LYS A 111 -5.37 19.32 -15.52
CA LYS A 111 -4.28 20.29 -15.67
C LYS A 111 -3.07 20.26 -14.71
N ILE A 112 -2.96 19.37 -13.71
CA ILE A 112 -1.86 19.51 -12.72
C ILE A 112 -0.54 18.84 -13.13
N LEU A 113 -0.52 17.88 -14.05
CA LEU A 113 0.69 17.09 -14.31
C LEU A 113 1.12 17.16 -15.78
N ASP A 114 1.71 18.29 -16.17
CA ASP A 114 2.63 18.34 -17.30
C ASP A 114 4.07 18.11 -16.78
N PRO A 115 4.71 16.96 -17.06
CA PRO A 115 6.09 16.71 -16.62
C PRO A 115 7.11 17.69 -17.22
N GLY A 116 6.74 18.44 -18.26
CA GLY A 116 7.60 19.43 -18.92
C GLY A 116 7.55 20.83 -18.30
N GLN A 117 6.64 21.09 -17.36
CA GLN A 117 6.56 22.35 -16.61
C GLN A 117 6.70 22.00 -15.12
N GLY A 118 7.80 22.43 -14.49
CA GLY A 118 8.17 22.07 -13.11
C GLY A 118 6.97 21.78 -12.19
N MET A 119 6.90 20.54 -11.71
CA MET A 119 5.71 19.94 -11.11
C MET A 119 5.22 20.74 -9.88
N PRO A 120 4.01 21.34 -9.91
CA PRO A 120 3.39 21.87 -8.71
C PRO A 120 2.74 20.73 -7.94
N TRP A 121 3.38 20.33 -6.83
CA TRP A 121 2.97 19.27 -5.92
C TRP A 121 1.59 19.50 -5.28
N PRO A 122 0.62 18.58 -5.43
CA PRO A 122 -0.49 18.46 -4.50
C PRO A 122 -0.37 17.13 -3.73
N PHE A 123 0.52 17.04 -2.75
CA PHE A 123 0.36 16.01 -1.71
C PHE A 123 -0.85 16.43 -0.85
N THR A 124 -2.06 15.95 -1.17
CA THR A 124 -3.24 16.14 -0.30
C THR A 124 -3.37 15.08 0.78
N LYS A 125 -2.43 14.12 0.83
CA LYS A 125 -2.24 13.25 2.00
C LYS A 125 -0.96 13.69 2.68
N SER A 126 -1.06 14.17 3.92
CA SER A 126 0.07 14.24 4.83
C SER A 126 0.72 12.85 4.88
N LEU A 127 2.01 12.72 4.53
CA LEU A 127 2.77 11.52 4.84
C LEU A 127 2.53 11.17 6.33
N GLY A 128 1.96 9.98 6.58
CA GLY A 128 1.89 9.37 7.91
C GLY A 128 1.04 10.07 8.97
N ARG A 129 -0.30 9.89 8.95
CA ARG A 129 -1.11 10.07 10.17
C ARG A 129 -0.80 9.02 11.25
N VAL A 130 -0.11 7.94 10.91
CA VAL A 130 0.31 6.88 11.85
C VAL A 130 1.31 7.41 12.89
N LEU A 131 2.05 8.49 12.60
CA LEU A 131 3.01 9.07 13.56
C LEU A 131 2.36 9.90 14.68
N LEU A 132 1.06 10.22 14.62
CA LEU A 132 0.40 11.15 15.53
C LEU A 132 -0.47 10.50 16.63
N LEU A 133 -0.56 9.16 16.66
CA LEU A 133 -1.36 8.43 17.66
C LEU A 133 -0.53 7.73 18.74
N GLY A 134 0.79 7.95 18.77
CA GLY A 134 1.72 7.34 19.74
C GLY A 134 2.44 8.35 20.63
N GLY A 135 1.73 9.38 21.12
CA GLY A 135 2.23 10.39 22.05
C GLY A 135 1.44 10.43 23.34
#